data_AF-A0A5D2UWZ9-F1
#
_entry.id   AF-A0A5D2UWZ9-F1
#
_cell.length_a   1.000
_cell.length_b   1.000
_cell.length_c   1.000
_cell.angle_alpha   90.00
_cell.angle_beta   90.00
_cell.angle_gamma   90.00
#
_symmetry.space_group_name_H-M   'P 1'
#
loop_
_entity.id
_entity.type
_entity.pdbx_description
1 polymer ?
#
loop_
_entity_poly.entity_id
_entity_poly.type
_entity_poly.pdbx_seq_one_letter_code
_entity_poly.pdbx_strand_id
1 'polypeptide(L)'
;MQKSSLKRTRLLLLCKCQPPILSINHTQLSIAYRIIFHQLSSMKALNILIMLALLMALTITNLSATPSDDEPLFFHNDGDEDRSQDEPTSVGFTSRFLAQKPRAPMTCDRYPRVCRAAGSAGPDCCKKRCVNVKTDWFNCGMCGKKCRYSEICCKGKCVNPMSNRLHCGGCNNSCNKGSKCLYGMCSYA
;
A
#
# COMPACT_ATOMS: atom_id res chain seq x y z
N MET A 1 -58.81 43.33 -2.78
CA MET A 1 -58.91 43.36 -4.26
C MET A 1 -57.68 44.08 -4.81
N GLN A 2 -56.98 43.73 -5.87
CA GLN A 2 -56.90 42.54 -6.72
C GLN A 2 -55.69 42.80 -7.64
N LYS A 3 -54.71 41.88 -7.61
CA LYS A 3 -53.82 41.41 -8.69
C LYS A 3 -53.14 42.47 -9.58
N SER A 4 -51.81 42.43 -9.76
CA SER A 4 -51.25 41.42 -10.68
C SER A 4 -49.72 41.35 -10.63
N SER A 5 -49.24 40.11 -10.52
CA SER A 5 -47.86 39.65 -10.68
C SER A 5 -47.52 39.50 -12.15
N LEU A 6 -46.32 39.90 -12.62
CA LEU A 6 -45.59 39.11 -13.61
C LEU A 6 -44.09 39.47 -13.81
N LYS A 7 -43.26 38.45 -13.53
CA LYS A 7 -42.02 38.03 -14.23
C LYS A 7 -40.72 38.87 -14.12
N ARG A 8 -39.79 38.25 -13.38
CA ARG A 8 -38.44 37.86 -13.83
C ARG A 8 -37.64 38.89 -14.62
N THR A 9 -36.66 39.49 -13.96
CA THR A 9 -35.34 39.65 -14.58
C THR A 9 -34.26 39.50 -13.51
N ARG A 10 -33.62 38.33 -13.50
CA ARG A 10 -32.30 38.13 -12.89
C ARG A 10 -31.35 39.09 -13.63
N LEU A 11 -30.96 40.19 -13.01
CA LEU A 11 -29.76 40.91 -13.45
C LEU A 11 -28.59 40.39 -12.62
N LEU A 12 -27.69 39.71 -13.32
CA LEU A 12 -26.55 39.01 -12.77
C LEU A 12 -25.66 39.94 -11.95
N LEU A 13 -25.42 39.58 -10.68
CA LEU A 13 -24.12 39.86 -10.05
C LEU A 13 -23.07 39.08 -10.83
N LEU A 14 -22.49 39.71 -11.85
CA LEU A 14 -21.21 39.28 -12.39
C LEU A 14 -20.14 39.68 -11.38
N CYS A 15 -19.79 38.73 -10.50
CA CYS A 15 -18.48 38.73 -9.87
C CYS A 15 -17.43 38.90 -10.98
N LYS A 16 -16.75 40.05 -10.99
CA LYS A 16 -15.48 40.23 -11.71
C LYS A 16 -14.46 39.28 -11.08
N CYS A 17 -14.45 38.02 -11.49
CA CYS A 17 -13.26 37.18 -11.40
C CYS A 17 -12.35 37.56 -12.56
N GLN A 18 -11.61 38.64 -12.39
CA GLN A 18 -10.45 38.95 -13.23
C GLN A 18 -9.32 37.99 -12.78
N PRO A 19 -8.91 36.98 -13.56
CA PRO A 19 -7.68 36.27 -13.25
C PRO A 19 -6.49 37.23 -13.45
N PRO A 20 -5.43 37.18 -12.61
CA PRO A 20 -4.22 37.90 -12.92
C PRO A 20 -3.61 37.27 -14.17
N ILE A 21 -3.73 37.95 -15.30
CA ILE A 21 -3.05 37.58 -16.53
C ILE A 21 -1.56 37.83 -16.27
N LEU A 22 -0.85 36.79 -15.87
CA LEU A 22 0.60 36.81 -15.68
C LEU A 22 1.20 37.09 -17.07
N SER A 23 1.61 38.33 -17.32
CA SER A 23 2.29 38.74 -18.54
C SER A 23 3.68 38.12 -18.58
N ILE A 24 3.76 36.86 -19.01
CA ILE A 24 5.03 36.21 -19.33
C ILE A 24 5.55 36.89 -20.59
N ASN A 25 6.57 37.72 -20.45
CA ASN A 25 7.24 38.40 -21.56
C ASN A 25 7.60 37.38 -22.66
N HIS A 26 7.37 37.72 -23.94
CA HIS A 26 7.62 36.82 -25.09
C HIS A 26 9.05 36.23 -25.12
N THR A 27 10.01 36.95 -24.55
CA THR A 27 11.40 36.51 -24.35
C THR A 27 11.53 35.33 -23.37
N GLN A 28 10.76 35.30 -22.28
CA GLN A 28 10.77 34.22 -21.29
C GLN A 28 10.19 32.92 -21.86
N LEU A 29 9.15 33.01 -22.69
CA LEU A 29 8.54 31.86 -23.35
C LEU A 29 9.49 31.21 -24.36
N SER A 30 10.27 32.02 -25.10
CA SER A 30 11.29 31.53 -26.03
C SER A 30 12.44 30.80 -25.33
N ILE A 31 12.92 31.32 -24.19
CA ILE A 31 13.98 30.69 -23.40
C ILE A 31 13.49 29.36 -22.82
N ALA A 32 12.28 29.32 -22.24
CA ALA A 32 11.69 28.10 -21.70
C ALA A 32 11.54 27.01 -22.79
N TYR A 33 11.09 27.37 -23.99
CA TYR A 33 10.98 26.43 -25.11
C TYR A 33 12.34 25.90 -25.57
N ARG A 34 13.37 26.75 -25.65
CA ARG A 34 14.75 26.32 -25.98
C ARG A 34 15.31 25.35 -24.95
N ILE A 35 15.08 25.60 -23.65
CA ILE A 35 15.52 24.70 -22.57
C ILE A 35 14.77 23.36 -22.65
N ILE A 36 13.44 23.38 -22.79
CA ILE A 36 12.63 22.16 -22.90
C ILE A 36 13.04 21.34 -24.14
N PHE A 37 13.27 22.00 -25.28
CA PHE A 37 13.73 21.35 -26.50
C PHE A 37 15.13 20.74 -26.35
N HIS A 38 16.06 21.45 -25.69
CA HIS A 38 17.39 20.94 -25.38
C HIS A 38 17.33 19.72 -24.46
N GLN A 39 16.53 19.77 -23.39
CA GLN A 39 16.35 18.64 -22.46
C GLN A 39 15.68 17.44 -23.15
N LEU A 40 14.68 17.67 -24.01
CA LEU A 40 14.03 16.62 -24.77
C LEU A 40 14.97 15.99 -25.81
N SER A 41 15.81 16.80 -26.45
CA SER A 41 16.84 16.31 -27.39
C SER A 41 17.93 15.50 -26.67
N SER A 42 18.36 15.94 -25.49
CA SER A 42 19.34 15.23 -24.66
C SER A 42 18.80 13.88 -24.18
N MET A 43 17.55 13.82 -23.72
CA MET A 43 16.91 12.57 -23.30
C MET A 43 16.74 11.58 -24.46
N LYS A 44 16.40 12.08 -25.65
CA LYS A 44 16.33 11.25 -26.87
C LYS A 44 17.71 10.72 -27.28
N ALA A 45 18.74 11.56 -27.26
CA ALA A 45 20.11 11.15 -27.57
C ALA A 45 20.62 10.08 -26.58
N LEU A 46 20.35 10.24 -25.29
CA LEU A 46 20.68 9.24 -24.27
C LEU A 46 19.96 7.90 -24.52
N ASN A 47 18.67 7.93 -24.84
CA ASN A 47 17.91 6.72 -25.16
C ASN A 47 18.43 6.02 -26.44
N ILE A 48 18.81 6.78 -27.47
CA ILE A 48 19.40 6.22 -28.70
C ILE A 48 20.74 5.54 -28.39
N LEU A 49 21.59 6.14 -27.56
CA LEU A 49 22.85 5.55 -27.12
C LEU A 49 22.64 4.24 -26.34
N ILE A 50 21.65 4.19 -25.44
CA ILE A 50 21.31 2.97 -24.70
C ILE A 50 20.83 1.87 -25.65
N MET A 51 20.00 2.19 -26.64
CA MET A 51 19.52 1.20 -27.62
C MET A 51 20.65 0.65 -28.48
N LEU A 52 21.60 1.49 -28.91
CA LEU A 52 22.79 1.05 -29.66
C LEU A 52 23.70 0.14 -28.82
N ALA A 53 23.90 0.46 -27.54
CA ALA A 53 24.69 -0.37 -26.64
C ALA A 53 24.06 -1.76 -26.42
N LEU A 54 22.73 -1.84 -26.29
CA LEU A 54 22.00 -3.11 -26.15
C LEU A 54 22.08 -3.96 -27.44
N LEU A 55 22.01 -3.33 -28.62
CA LEU A 55 22.18 -4.03 -29.90
C LEU A 55 23.58 -4.62 -30.04
N MET A 56 24.63 -3.87 -29.65
CA MET A 56 26.01 -4.38 -29.66
C MET A 56 26.20 -5.54 -28.68
N ALA A 57 25.59 -5.49 -27.49
CA ALA A 57 25.68 -6.57 -26.50
C ALA A 57 25.03 -7.89 -26.99
N LEU A 58 23.96 -7.81 -27.78
CA LEU A 58 23.27 -8.98 -28.35
C LEU A 58 24.09 -9.69 -29.44
N THR A 59 25.10 -9.04 -30.01
CA THR A 59 25.96 -9.65 -31.04
C THR A 59 27.12 -10.49 -30.48
N ILE A 60 27.34 -10.48 -29.16
CA ILE A 60 28.50 -11.14 -28.53
C ILE A 60 28.19 -12.58 -28.04
N THR A 61 26.93 -13.03 -28.02
CA THR A 61 26.56 -14.34 -27.45
C THR A 61 26.39 -15.48 -28.47
N ASN A 62 27.26 -15.58 -29.47
CA ASN A 62 27.35 -16.78 -30.32
C ASN A 62 28.75 -17.42 -30.23
N LEU A 63 29.08 -18.01 -29.07
CA LEU A 63 29.96 -19.18 -29.04
C LEU A 63 29.75 -20.06 -27.80
N SER A 64 29.55 -21.36 -28.07
CA SER A 64 29.65 -22.56 -27.21
C SER A 64 28.59 -22.82 -26.14
N ALA A 65 27.73 -23.80 -26.47
CA ALA A 65 26.94 -24.62 -25.57
C ALA A 65 27.74 -25.85 -25.12
N THR A 66 27.58 -26.29 -23.86
CA THR A 66 27.81 -27.68 -23.41
C THR A 66 26.91 -28.00 -22.21
N PRO A 67 26.06 -29.05 -22.26
CA PRO A 67 25.49 -29.72 -21.10
C PRO A 67 26.30 -30.99 -20.76
N SER A 68 26.42 -31.33 -19.48
CA SER A 68 26.88 -32.65 -19.06
C SER A 68 26.16 -33.03 -17.77
N ASP A 69 25.15 -33.88 -17.95
CA ASP A 69 24.57 -34.76 -16.93
C ASP A 69 25.65 -35.69 -16.38
N ASP A 70 25.56 -36.08 -15.09
CA ASP A 70 25.99 -37.39 -14.57
C ASP A 70 25.50 -37.56 -13.11
N GLU A 71 24.55 -38.49 -12.92
CA GLU A 71 24.26 -39.23 -11.67
C GLU A 71 24.91 -40.63 -11.85
N PRO A 72 25.34 -41.36 -10.78
CA PRO A 72 24.38 -42.28 -10.16
C PRO A 72 24.64 -42.71 -8.68
N LEU A 73 23.53 -43.02 -8.00
CA LEU A 73 23.25 -44.17 -7.09
C LEU A 73 24.19 -44.48 -5.90
N PHE A 74 23.63 -44.63 -4.69
CA PHE A 74 23.35 -45.95 -4.08
C PHE A 74 22.63 -45.84 -2.71
N PHE A 75 21.85 -46.90 -2.46
CA PHE A 75 20.87 -47.21 -1.40
C PHE A 75 21.36 -47.17 0.06
N HIS A 76 20.45 -46.97 1.02
CA HIS A 76 19.89 -48.04 1.89
C HIS A 76 18.62 -47.55 2.64
N ASN A 77 17.61 -48.43 2.65
CA ASN A 77 16.38 -48.34 3.44
C ASN A 77 16.63 -48.82 4.88
N ASP A 78 15.65 -48.51 5.73
CA ASP A 78 15.15 -49.20 6.93
C ASP A 78 14.76 -48.10 7.93
N GLY A 79 13.53 -47.96 8.42
CA GLY A 79 12.58 -49.00 8.79
C GLY A 79 12.20 -48.70 10.24
N ASP A 80 11.02 -48.10 10.41
CA ASP A 80 10.15 -48.13 11.59
C ASP A 80 10.56 -47.46 12.92
N GLU A 81 9.56 -46.72 13.44
CA GLU A 81 8.93 -46.88 14.76
C GLU A 81 8.81 -45.64 15.66
N ASP A 82 7.65 -45.63 16.31
CA ASP A 82 6.92 -44.56 16.97
C ASP A 82 7.55 -44.08 18.30
N ARG A 83 7.04 -42.92 18.76
CA ARG A 83 6.78 -42.55 20.16
C ARG A 83 7.71 -41.55 20.87
N SER A 84 7.16 -40.34 20.96
CA SER A 84 6.97 -39.51 22.17
C SER A 84 8.05 -39.43 23.27
N GLN A 85 8.38 -38.16 23.55
CA GLN A 85 8.76 -37.57 24.84
C GLN A 85 10.20 -37.82 25.35
N ASP A 86 10.97 -36.73 25.35
CA ASP A 86 11.73 -36.18 26.49
C ASP A 86 13.00 -35.46 26.02
N GLU A 87 13.12 -34.17 26.34
CA GLU A 87 14.42 -33.50 26.53
C GLU A 87 15.21 -34.29 27.61
N PRO A 88 16.56 -34.29 27.67
CA PRO A 88 17.46 -33.26 27.16
C PRO A 88 18.77 -33.80 26.54
N THR A 89 19.68 -32.88 26.22
CA THR A 89 21.16 -33.01 26.37
C THR A 89 21.93 -32.74 25.08
N SER A 90 22.81 -31.74 25.20
CA SER A 90 23.98 -31.46 24.37
C SER A 90 24.60 -32.70 23.71
N VAL A 91 24.43 -32.82 22.39
CA VAL A 91 25.27 -33.68 21.55
C VAL A 91 25.87 -32.81 20.44
N GLY A 92 27.20 -32.77 20.42
CA GLY A 92 27.98 -32.06 19.42
C GLY A 92 27.67 -32.56 18.01
N PHE A 93 27.04 -31.70 17.22
CA PHE A 93 26.94 -31.90 15.79
C PHE A 93 28.25 -31.46 15.14
N THR A 94 29.08 -32.44 14.79
CA THR A 94 30.17 -32.25 13.84
C THR A 94 29.59 -31.68 12.55
N SER A 95 29.98 -30.44 12.31
CA SER A 95 29.55 -29.55 11.25
C SER A 95 29.77 -30.17 9.87
N ARG A 96 28.68 -30.51 9.18
CA ARG A 96 28.66 -30.45 7.72
C ARG A 96 28.37 -29.01 7.33
N PHE A 97 29.46 -28.25 7.21
CA PHE A 97 29.52 -26.83 6.84
C PHE A 97 29.13 -26.61 5.37
N LEU A 98 27.96 -27.09 4.95
CA LEU A 98 27.30 -26.48 3.79
C LEU A 98 26.79 -25.13 4.27
N ALA A 99 27.24 -24.06 3.61
CA ALA A 99 26.83 -22.69 3.88
C ALA A 99 25.29 -22.58 3.84
N GLN A 100 24.62 -22.84 4.96
CA GLN A 100 23.24 -22.45 5.17
C GLN A 100 23.27 -20.93 5.21
N LYS A 101 23.11 -20.33 4.04
CA LYS A 101 22.83 -18.91 3.90
C LYS A 101 21.70 -18.62 4.90
N PRO A 102 21.94 -17.79 5.94
CA PRO A 102 20.97 -17.62 7.01
C PRO A 102 19.65 -17.22 6.37
N ARG A 103 18.62 -18.07 6.56
CA ARG A 103 17.29 -17.78 6.03
C ARG A 103 16.85 -16.48 6.67
N ALA A 104 16.79 -15.43 5.87
CA ALA A 104 16.41 -14.12 6.36
C ALA A 104 15.01 -14.21 6.99
N PRO A 105 14.76 -13.49 8.10
CA PRO A 105 13.45 -13.52 8.74
C PRO A 105 12.36 -13.06 7.76
N MET A 106 11.33 -13.89 7.59
CA MET A 106 10.18 -13.65 6.70
C MET A 106 9.26 -12.58 7.28
N THR A 107 9.73 -11.33 7.25
CA THR A 107 9.01 -10.16 7.76
C THR A 107 8.28 -9.45 6.63
N CYS A 108 7.15 -8.79 6.93
CA CYS A 108 6.36 -8.13 5.91
C CYS A 108 7.05 -6.91 5.28
N ASP A 109 8.01 -6.29 5.98
CA ASP A 109 8.82 -5.18 5.45
C ASP A 109 9.65 -5.64 4.23
N ARG A 110 10.07 -6.92 4.21
CA ARG A 110 10.83 -7.52 3.09
C ARG A 110 9.93 -8.32 2.15
N TYR A 111 8.85 -8.91 2.67
CA TYR A 111 7.91 -9.74 1.92
C TYR A 111 6.46 -9.30 2.13
N PRO A 112 5.99 -8.23 1.45
CA PRO A 112 4.64 -7.67 1.66
C PRO A 112 3.48 -8.61 1.35
N ARG A 113 3.74 -9.70 0.62
CA ARG A 113 2.73 -10.71 0.30
C ARG A 113 2.29 -11.54 1.51
N VAL A 114 3.14 -11.64 2.54
CA VAL A 114 2.82 -12.40 3.77
C VAL A 114 1.55 -11.87 4.45
N CYS A 115 1.32 -10.54 4.42
CA CYS A 115 0.12 -9.94 5.00
C CYS A 115 -1.16 -10.15 4.20
N ARG A 116 -1.08 -10.61 2.95
CA ARG A 116 -2.27 -10.94 2.15
C ARG A 116 -2.63 -12.42 2.21
N ALA A 117 -1.80 -13.24 2.85
CA ALA A 117 -2.08 -14.65 3.04
C ALA A 117 -3.32 -14.83 3.94
N ALA A 118 -4.08 -15.89 3.68
CA ALA A 118 -5.21 -16.28 4.52
C ALA A 118 -4.74 -16.53 5.97
N GLY A 119 -5.53 -16.07 6.95
CA GLY A 119 -5.19 -16.19 8.38
C GLY A 119 -4.22 -15.12 8.91
N SER A 120 -3.70 -14.23 8.06
CA SER A 120 -2.96 -13.05 8.53
C SER A 120 -3.88 -12.06 9.25
N ALA A 121 -3.33 -11.30 10.19
CA ALA A 121 -4.10 -10.32 10.98
C ALA A 121 -4.56 -9.09 10.16
N GLY A 122 -4.10 -8.96 8.92
CA GLY A 122 -4.55 -7.93 7.99
C GLY A 122 -3.53 -7.65 6.89
N PRO A 123 -3.95 -6.93 5.83
CA PRO A 123 -3.17 -6.73 4.62
C PRO A 123 -2.02 -5.73 4.75
N ASP A 124 -2.00 -4.94 5.83
CA ASP A 124 -1.10 -3.81 5.98
C ASP A 124 0.11 -4.19 6.82
N CYS A 125 1.30 -3.81 6.37
CA CYS A 125 2.54 -4.06 7.10
C CYS A 125 2.89 -2.85 7.98
N CYS A 126 2.91 -3.06 9.29
CA CYS A 126 3.33 -2.07 10.28
C CYS A 126 4.42 -2.64 11.18
N LYS A 127 5.64 -2.08 11.10
CA LYS A 127 6.81 -2.50 11.92
C LYS A 127 7.04 -4.02 11.89
N LYS A 128 7.19 -4.61 10.69
CA LYS A 128 7.36 -6.07 10.49
C LYS A 128 6.17 -6.95 10.84
N ARG A 129 5.03 -6.38 11.29
CA ARG A 129 3.81 -7.11 11.63
C ARG A 129 2.68 -6.78 10.66
N CYS A 130 1.89 -7.80 10.34
CA CYS A 130 0.66 -7.62 9.57
C CYS A 130 -0.46 -7.13 10.49
N VAL A 131 -1.17 -6.08 10.07
CA VAL A 131 -2.31 -5.49 10.76
C VAL A 131 -3.37 -5.07 9.75
N ASN A 132 -4.57 -4.73 10.22
CA ASN A 132 -5.62 -4.18 9.38
C ASN A 132 -5.88 -2.73 9.77
N VAL A 133 -5.40 -1.77 8.97
CA VAL A 133 -5.57 -0.35 9.31
C VAL A 133 -7.03 0.10 9.29
N LYS A 134 -7.95 -0.71 8.78
CA LYS A 134 -9.38 -0.36 8.73
C LYS A 134 -10.12 -0.68 10.03
N THR A 135 -9.58 -1.56 10.85
CA THR A 135 -10.26 -2.11 12.03
C THR A 135 -9.39 -2.13 13.29
N ASP A 136 -8.06 -2.10 13.16
CA ASP A 136 -7.14 -2.08 14.29
C ASP A 136 -7.17 -0.72 15.00
N TRP A 137 -7.46 -0.75 16.29
CA TRP A 137 -7.51 0.43 17.15
C TRP A 137 -6.17 1.13 17.33
N PHE A 138 -5.05 0.40 17.25
CA PHE A 138 -3.70 0.94 17.41
C PHE A 138 -3.09 1.43 16.09
N ASN A 139 -3.69 1.09 14.94
CA ASN A 139 -3.16 1.36 13.61
C ASN A 139 -4.24 1.93 12.67
N CYS A 140 -5.15 2.74 13.19
CA CYS A 140 -6.35 3.13 12.48
C CYS A 140 -6.09 4.16 11.37
N GLY A 141 -6.28 3.74 10.12
CA GLY A 141 -6.05 4.52 8.90
C GLY A 141 -4.58 4.63 8.50
N MET A 142 -3.65 4.44 9.43
CA MET A 142 -2.21 4.37 9.19
C MET A 142 -1.50 3.70 10.39
N CYS A 143 -0.31 3.16 10.15
CA CYS A 143 0.50 2.53 11.20
C CYS A 143 0.76 3.48 12.38
N GLY A 144 0.57 2.99 13.61
CA GLY A 144 0.81 3.72 14.86
C GLY A 144 -0.24 4.79 15.20
N LYS A 145 -1.25 5.02 14.35
CA LYS A 145 -2.34 5.94 14.67
C LYS A 145 -3.36 5.25 15.58
N LYS A 146 -3.21 5.50 16.87
CA LYS A 146 -4.11 5.03 17.91
C LYS A 146 -5.37 5.90 18.01
N CYS A 147 -6.54 5.30 18.07
CA CYS A 147 -7.78 6.03 18.36
C CYS A 147 -7.86 6.43 19.85
N ARG A 148 -8.69 7.42 20.18
CA ARG A 148 -8.90 7.82 21.58
C ARG A 148 -9.62 6.70 22.34
N TYR A 149 -9.56 6.74 23.68
CA TYR A 149 -10.12 5.70 24.55
C TYR A 149 -11.60 5.38 24.25
N SER A 150 -12.43 6.38 23.98
CA SER A 150 -13.85 6.21 23.67
C SER A 150 -14.13 5.98 22.17
N GLU A 151 -13.12 5.76 21.34
CA GLU A 151 -13.25 5.63 19.90
C GLU A 151 -12.85 4.23 19.44
N ILE A 152 -13.51 3.77 18.38
CA ILE A 152 -13.18 2.54 17.68
C ILE A 152 -12.63 2.87 16.29
N CYS A 153 -11.83 1.97 15.73
CA CYS A 153 -11.43 2.09 14.33
C CYS A 153 -12.52 1.49 13.43
N CYS A 154 -13.16 2.34 12.64
CA CYS A 154 -14.19 1.95 11.69
C CYS A 154 -13.81 2.45 10.30
N LYS A 155 -13.55 1.51 9.37
CA LYS A 155 -13.17 1.82 7.98
C LYS A 155 -11.97 2.78 7.89
N GLY A 156 -11.02 2.64 8.81
CA GLY A 156 -9.80 3.45 8.86
C GLY A 156 -9.99 4.86 9.46
N LYS A 157 -11.14 5.10 10.11
CA LYS A 157 -11.41 6.35 10.84
C LYS A 157 -11.72 6.03 12.28
N CYS A 158 -11.17 6.84 13.19
CA CYS A 158 -11.55 6.80 14.59
C CYS A 158 -12.92 7.45 14.74
N VAL A 159 -13.87 6.72 15.30
CA VAL A 159 -15.25 7.16 15.51
C VAL A 159 -15.71 6.78 16.91
N ASN A 160 -16.46 7.65 17.57
CA ASN A 160 -17.00 7.36 18.89
C ASN A 160 -18.36 6.67 18.76
N PRO A 161 -18.49 5.38 19.12
CA PRO A 161 -19.76 4.68 18.98
C PRO A 161 -20.81 5.14 19.99
N MET A 162 -20.44 5.91 21.02
CA MET A 162 -21.38 6.38 22.04
C MET A 162 -22.22 7.57 21.58
N SER A 163 -21.75 8.32 20.57
CA SER A 163 -22.35 9.58 20.13
C SER A 163 -22.45 9.73 18.62
N ASN A 164 -21.69 8.94 17.84
CA ASN A 164 -21.73 9.03 16.39
C ASN A 164 -22.98 8.32 15.84
N ARG A 165 -23.90 9.10 15.26
CA ARG A 165 -25.14 8.59 14.66
C ARG A 165 -24.95 7.51 13.60
N LEU A 166 -23.84 7.53 12.85
CA LEU A 166 -23.56 6.57 11.78
C LEU A 166 -22.88 5.28 12.28
N HIS A 167 -22.42 5.27 13.53
CA HIS A 167 -21.65 4.19 14.14
C HIS A 167 -22.11 3.93 15.58
N CYS A 168 -23.39 4.08 15.85
CA CYS A 168 -23.94 4.04 17.20
C CYS A 168 -23.87 2.63 17.80
N GLY A 169 -23.20 2.46 18.92
CA GLY A 169 -22.96 1.16 19.55
C GLY A 169 -21.98 0.24 18.78
N GLY A 170 -21.55 0.62 17.56
CA GLY A 170 -20.65 -0.20 16.77
C GLY A 170 -20.38 0.34 15.36
N CYS A 171 -19.34 -0.19 14.72
CA CYS A 171 -18.96 0.21 13.37
C CYS A 171 -20.08 -0.10 12.36
N ASN A 172 -20.38 0.86 11.49
CA ASN A 172 -21.48 0.82 10.50
C ASN A 172 -22.90 0.63 11.06
N ASN A 173 -23.16 0.92 12.33
CA ASN A 173 -24.51 0.89 12.89
C ASN A 173 -25.14 2.29 12.87
N SER A 174 -25.87 2.63 11.80
CA SER A 174 -26.49 3.96 11.67
C SER A 174 -27.88 3.99 12.31
N CYS A 175 -28.16 5.01 13.12
CA CYS A 175 -29.51 5.31 13.58
C CYS A 175 -30.40 5.84 12.44
N ASN A 176 -31.71 5.66 12.59
CA ASN A 176 -32.73 6.22 11.70
C ASN A 176 -32.62 7.75 11.56
N LYS A 177 -33.19 8.29 10.49
CA LYS A 177 -33.25 9.74 10.29
C LYS A 177 -34.02 10.38 11.45
N GLY A 178 -33.42 11.40 12.08
CA GLY A 178 -33.99 12.08 13.25
C GLY A 178 -33.58 11.51 14.61
N SER A 179 -33.19 10.23 14.68
CA SER A 179 -32.71 9.62 15.92
C SER A 179 -31.28 10.05 16.26
N LYS A 180 -31.05 10.42 17.53
CA LYS A 180 -29.71 10.66 18.08
C LYS A 180 -29.09 9.35 18.56
N CYS A 181 -27.76 9.34 18.59
CA CYS A 181 -26.99 8.32 19.30
C CYS A 181 -26.61 8.88 20.66
N LEU A 182 -27.05 8.21 21.73
CA LEU A 182 -26.82 8.59 23.11
C LEU A 182 -26.42 7.32 23.87
N TYR A 183 -25.27 7.37 24.53
CA TYR A 183 -24.68 6.24 25.26
C TYR A 183 -24.58 4.93 24.43
N GLY A 184 -24.40 5.05 23.11
CA GLY A 184 -24.29 3.90 22.21
C GLY A 184 -25.62 3.29 21.78
N MET A 185 -26.74 3.94 22.08
CA MET A 185 -28.08 3.49 21.70
C MET A 185 -28.78 4.53 20.82
N CYS A 186 -29.48 4.05 19.80
CA CYS A 186 -30.35 4.89 18.97
C CYS A 186 -31.67 5.16 19.69
N SER A 187 -32.13 6.41 19.67
CA SER A 187 -33.41 6.81 20.29
C SER A 187 -33.48 6.55 21.80
N TYR A 188 -32.34 6.62 22.51
CA TYR A 188 -32.32 6.60 23.97
C TYR A 188 -33.13 7.80 24.52
N ALA A 189 -34.05 7.51 25.45
CA ALA A 189 -34.99 8.45 26.05
C ALA A 189 -34.56 8.84 27.46
#